data_AF-A0A1I3E7W1-F1
#
_entry.id   AF-A0A1I3E7W1-F1
#
_cell.length_a   1.000
_cell.length_b   1.000
_cell.length_c   1.000
_cell.angle_alpha   90.00
_cell.angle_beta   90.00
_cell.angle_gamma   90.00
#
_symmetry.space_group_name_H-M   'P 1'
#
loop_
_entity.id
_entity.type
_entity.pdbx_description
1 polymer ?
#
loop_
_entity_poly.entity_id
_entity_poly.type
_entity_poly.pdbx_seq_one_letter_code
_entity_poly.pdbx_strand_id
1 'polypeptide(L)'
;MKNRIKFLALIMTLMLTGCGEISASSDYGVYIGAEYSELPEDISYDTLVIDAQYYSSEEILSLKESCGEIYSYLNMGSVESFRDYYDDYKDITTAPYENWDDERWVDVSNPKWQEFILNDLAPQLIEKGIDGFFVDNVDVYYIDPREEIYQALTDMLSGLKATGKTVIVNGGDSYVLRYLDENDTLSAVIDGVNQESVYTSINWEEGTFGEATTEDNEYFLDYLERVSDAGGEVYLLEYTTDEKLAHYIRDEADALGYHVYVSPTLELVPVTESGKDVEQQSASGLEKQTQINKDAPEKHEQLDKSNIDNTTGEERMTTTKVKDTTNFYGIKFTADSDIFARIKGKSYKDDCTIALEDLRYLHVLHVGFDGQTHDGEIICNKAIAEDLLEIFEQLYEAGYQIEKIKLVDEYNAEDEASMADNNSSSFNFRFISHTTKISKHGSGMAIDINPLYNPYIKTVNGNLNIEPANSTPYVDRTADFPHKIDETDLAYQLFIAHGFSWGGAWNSSKDYQHFEK
;
A
#
# COMPACT_ATOMS: atom_id res chain seq x y z
N MET A 1 1.11 -66.24 -56.80
CA MET A 1 1.70 -66.40 -55.46
C MET A 1 2.66 -65.26 -55.21
N LYS A 2 2.54 -64.66 -54.02
CA LYS A 2 3.19 -63.42 -53.58
C LYS A 2 4.71 -63.58 -53.44
N ASN A 3 5.49 -62.64 -53.99
CA ASN A 3 6.25 -61.64 -53.23
C ASN A 3 7.24 -60.90 -54.14
N ARG A 4 7.06 -59.58 -54.17
CA ARG A 4 7.91 -58.59 -54.84
C ARG A 4 9.07 -58.22 -53.91
N ILE A 5 10.29 -58.25 -54.42
CA ILE A 5 11.41 -57.45 -53.89
C ILE A 5 12.09 -56.86 -55.11
N LYS A 6 11.88 -55.56 -55.38
CA LYS A 6 12.83 -54.70 -56.12
C LYS A 6 12.53 -53.23 -55.85
N PHE A 7 13.63 -52.50 -55.58
CA PHE A 7 13.87 -51.09 -55.95
C PHE A 7 13.08 -50.03 -55.16
N LEU A 8 13.59 -48.84 -54.82
CA LEU A 8 14.75 -48.09 -55.29
C LEU A 8 15.11 -47.02 -54.24
N ALA A 9 16.36 -46.57 -54.32
CA ALA A 9 16.99 -45.52 -53.54
C ALA A 9 16.22 -44.18 -53.49
N LEU A 10 16.24 -43.62 -52.27
CA LEU A 10 16.51 -42.23 -51.90
C LEU A 10 16.23 -41.14 -52.95
N ILE A 11 15.06 -40.51 -52.81
CA ILE A 11 14.84 -39.11 -53.20
C ILE A 11 14.52 -38.36 -51.91
N MET A 12 15.42 -37.46 -51.55
CA MET A 12 15.33 -36.57 -50.41
C MET A 12 14.33 -35.45 -50.76
N THR A 13 13.13 -35.52 -50.21
CA THR A 13 12.15 -34.44 -50.28
C THR A 13 12.23 -33.67 -48.97
N LEU A 14 12.77 -32.45 -49.04
CA LEU A 14 12.61 -31.44 -48.01
C LEU A 14 11.10 -31.21 -47.81
N MET A 15 10.55 -31.69 -46.70
CA MET A 15 9.37 -31.05 -46.12
C MET A 15 9.90 -30.00 -45.15
N LEU A 16 9.89 -28.74 -45.60
CA LEU A 16 9.90 -27.60 -44.69
C LEU A 16 8.56 -27.63 -43.94
N THR A 17 8.52 -28.34 -42.82
CA THR A 17 7.57 -28.02 -41.76
C THR A 17 8.06 -26.71 -41.19
N GLY A 18 7.49 -25.60 -41.66
CA GLY A 18 7.47 -24.37 -40.90
C GLY A 18 6.64 -24.64 -39.65
N CYS A 19 7.26 -25.20 -38.61
CA CYS A 19 6.89 -24.80 -37.27
C CYS A 19 7.31 -23.34 -37.19
N GLY A 20 6.37 -22.43 -37.49
CA GLY A 20 6.39 -21.19 -36.73
C GLY A 20 6.30 -21.61 -35.28
N GLU A 21 7.27 -21.18 -34.48
CA GLU A 21 7.05 -21.14 -33.04
C GLU A 21 5.76 -20.35 -32.87
N ILE A 22 4.67 -21.04 -32.52
CA ILE A 22 3.54 -20.37 -31.91
C ILE A 22 4.15 -19.88 -30.61
N SER A 23 4.44 -18.58 -30.56
CA SER A 23 4.80 -17.88 -29.33
C SER A 23 3.81 -18.35 -28.27
N ALA A 24 4.30 -18.84 -27.14
CA ALA A 24 3.42 -19.19 -26.04
C ALA A 24 2.66 -17.90 -25.67
N SER A 25 1.33 -17.97 -25.63
CA SER A 25 0.53 -16.83 -25.21
C SER A 25 0.94 -16.42 -23.79
N SER A 26 1.11 -15.12 -23.57
CA SER A 26 1.32 -14.57 -22.23
C SER A 26 -0.03 -14.39 -21.56
N ASP A 27 -0.11 -14.55 -20.25
CA ASP A 27 -1.41 -14.57 -19.55
C ASP A 27 -2.13 -13.20 -19.60
N TYR A 28 -1.39 -12.11 -19.40
CA TYR A 28 -1.95 -10.76 -19.25
C TYR A 28 -1.08 -9.67 -19.88
N GLY A 29 -1.71 -8.73 -20.57
CA GLY A 29 -1.03 -7.59 -21.22
C GLY A 29 -1.84 -6.29 -21.16
N VAL A 30 -1.17 -5.16 -20.95
CA VAL A 30 -1.80 -3.84 -20.83
C VAL A 30 -1.16 -2.84 -21.80
N TYR A 31 -1.96 -2.30 -22.73
CA TYR A 31 -1.53 -1.38 -23.78
C TYR A 31 -2.52 -0.22 -23.97
N ILE A 32 -2.87 0.47 -22.88
CA ILE A 32 -3.90 1.53 -22.93
C ILE A 32 -3.45 2.79 -23.68
N GLY A 33 -2.14 3.05 -23.76
CA GLY A 33 -1.61 4.20 -24.52
C GLY A 33 -1.32 3.91 -25.99
N ALA A 34 -1.53 2.69 -26.47
CA ALA A 34 -1.18 2.28 -27.84
C ALA A 34 -2.39 2.33 -28.78
N GLU A 35 -2.17 2.81 -30.01
CA GLU A 35 -3.09 2.61 -31.12
C GLU A 35 -2.93 1.20 -31.74
N TYR A 36 -3.95 0.72 -32.45
CA TYR A 36 -3.92 -0.61 -33.09
C TYR A 36 -2.69 -0.83 -33.98
N SER A 37 -2.26 0.20 -34.73
CA SER A 37 -1.10 0.11 -35.62
C SER A 37 0.25 0.07 -34.92
N GLU A 38 0.29 0.38 -33.62
CA GLU A 38 1.51 0.40 -32.82
C GLU A 38 1.75 -0.94 -32.12
N LEU A 39 0.68 -1.72 -31.88
CA LEU A 39 0.74 -3.04 -31.24
C LEU A 39 1.70 -3.99 -32.00
N PRO A 40 2.41 -4.88 -31.29
CA PRO A 40 3.27 -5.87 -31.92
C PRO A 40 2.51 -6.77 -32.90
N GLU A 41 3.10 -7.08 -34.05
CA GLU A 41 2.47 -7.95 -35.07
C GLU A 41 2.14 -9.36 -34.54
N ASP A 42 2.88 -9.83 -33.53
CA ASP A 42 2.74 -11.13 -32.89
C ASP A 42 2.10 -11.05 -31.50
N ILE A 43 1.34 -9.99 -31.21
CA ILE A 43 0.63 -9.82 -29.94
C ILE A 43 -0.31 -11.01 -29.68
N SER A 44 -0.15 -11.63 -28.51
CA SER A 44 -0.97 -12.75 -28.06
C SER A 44 -1.00 -12.80 -26.54
N TYR A 45 -2.18 -12.53 -25.98
CA TYR A 45 -2.44 -12.62 -24.56
C TYR A 45 -3.74 -13.36 -24.26
N ASP A 46 -3.83 -14.10 -23.16
CA ASP A 46 -5.11 -14.64 -22.69
C ASP A 46 -6.07 -13.50 -22.32
N THR A 47 -5.57 -12.45 -21.67
CA THR A 47 -6.28 -11.18 -21.44
C THR A 47 -5.47 -9.98 -21.93
N LEU A 48 -6.06 -9.14 -22.79
CA LEU A 48 -5.45 -7.91 -23.29
C LEU A 48 -6.30 -6.69 -22.91
N VAL A 49 -5.69 -5.72 -22.22
CA VAL A 49 -6.30 -4.43 -21.87
C VAL A 49 -5.83 -3.36 -22.84
N ILE A 50 -6.76 -2.61 -23.43
CA ILE A 50 -6.52 -1.50 -24.35
C ILE A 50 -7.51 -0.36 -24.09
N ASP A 51 -7.22 0.86 -24.59
CA ASP A 51 -8.26 1.90 -24.67
C ASP A 51 -9.11 1.71 -25.92
N ALA A 52 -10.15 0.87 -25.80
CA ALA A 52 -11.00 0.54 -26.93
C ALA A 52 -11.81 1.74 -27.47
N GLN A 53 -11.80 2.91 -26.83
CA GLN A 53 -12.40 4.13 -27.39
C GLN A 53 -11.76 4.50 -28.74
N TYR A 54 -10.47 4.20 -28.92
CA TYR A 54 -9.71 4.51 -30.13
C TYR A 54 -9.62 3.37 -31.15
N TYR A 55 -10.27 2.23 -30.88
CA TYR A 55 -10.29 1.06 -31.76
C TYR A 55 -11.64 0.92 -32.46
N SER A 56 -11.64 0.38 -33.68
CA SER A 56 -12.85 -0.04 -34.41
C SER A 56 -13.28 -1.46 -34.01
N SER A 57 -14.53 -1.82 -34.29
CA SER A 57 -15.02 -3.18 -34.07
C SER A 57 -14.22 -4.22 -34.87
N GLU A 58 -13.78 -3.87 -36.09
CA GLU A 58 -12.95 -4.75 -36.92
C GLU A 58 -11.55 -4.99 -36.32
N GLU A 59 -10.95 -3.96 -35.72
CA GLU A 59 -9.65 -4.09 -35.05
C GLU A 59 -9.74 -4.95 -33.79
N ILE A 60 -10.77 -4.76 -32.96
CA ILE A 60 -11.02 -5.63 -31.79
C ILE A 60 -11.27 -7.07 -32.22
N LEU A 61 -12.06 -7.29 -33.28
CA LEU A 61 -12.27 -8.63 -33.84
C LEU A 61 -10.97 -9.26 -34.35
N SER A 62 -10.06 -8.46 -34.90
CA SER A 62 -8.74 -8.94 -35.34
C SER A 62 -7.86 -9.34 -34.15
N LEU A 63 -7.86 -8.56 -33.06
CA LEU A 63 -7.11 -8.92 -31.84
C LEU A 63 -7.59 -10.24 -31.23
N LYS A 64 -8.90 -10.51 -31.32
CA LYS A 64 -9.50 -11.78 -30.87
C LYS A 64 -9.09 -13.01 -31.68
N GLU A 65 -8.37 -12.84 -32.80
CA GLU A 65 -7.77 -13.98 -33.51
C GLU A 65 -6.52 -14.52 -32.80
N SER A 66 -5.83 -13.68 -32.02
CA SER A 66 -4.58 -14.03 -31.32
C SER A 66 -4.63 -13.85 -29.79
N CYS A 67 -5.61 -13.11 -29.27
CA CYS A 67 -5.84 -12.90 -27.84
C CYS A 67 -7.18 -13.51 -27.38
N GLY A 68 -7.27 -13.90 -26.12
CA GLY A 68 -8.47 -14.53 -25.53
C GLY A 68 -9.60 -13.53 -25.28
N GLU A 69 -9.42 -12.69 -24.26
CA GLU A 69 -10.38 -11.67 -23.83
C GLU A 69 -9.81 -10.27 -24.03
N ILE A 70 -10.66 -9.34 -24.49
CA ILE A 70 -10.29 -7.94 -24.70
C ILE A 70 -11.04 -7.06 -23.70
N TYR A 71 -10.30 -6.40 -22.81
CA TYR A 71 -10.85 -5.47 -21.82
C TYR A 71 -10.59 -4.03 -22.26
N SER A 72 -11.60 -3.17 -22.14
CA SER A 72 -11.43 -1.74 -22.39
C SER A 72 -11.10 -1.00 -21.11
N TYR A 73 -10.08 -0.16 -21.17
CA TYR A 73 -9.94 0.98 -20.27
C TYR A 73 -11.24 1.79 -20.23
N LEU A 74 -11.68 2.16 -19.03
CA LEU A 74 -12.79 3.06 -18.77
C LEU A 74 -12.46 3.86 -17.51
N ASN A 75 -12.26 5.16 -17.66
CA ASN A 75 -12.02 6.06 -16.53
C ASN A 75 -13.35 6.37 -15.81
N MET A 76 -13.44 6.01 -14.53
CA MET A 76 -14.66 6.17 -13.73
C MET A 76 -14.64 7.44 -12.88
N GLY A 77 -13.49 7.80 -12.33
CA GLY A 77 -13.36 8.83 -11.31
C GLY A 77 -12.79 10.16 -11.77
N SER A 78 -12.26 10.22 -12.98
CA SER A 78 -11.67 11.43 -13.57
C SER A 78 -11.98 11.55 -15.05
N VAL A 79 -11.54 12.65 -15.65
CA VAL A 79 -11.69 12.93 -17.07
C VAL A 79 -10.43 13.58 -17.62
N GLU A 80 -9.93 13.04 -18.74
CA GLU A 80 -8.75 13.56 -19.42
C GLU A 80 -9.13 14.60 -20.48
N SER A 81 -8.29 15.64 -20.62
CA SER A 81 -8.52 16.82 -21.45
C SER A 81 -8.60 16.50 -22.96
N PHE A 82 -8.02 15.37 -23.37
CA PHE A 82 -8.01 14.90 -24.75
C PHE A 82 -9.25 14.06 -25.13
N ARG A 83 -10.09 13.67 -24.17
CA ARG A 83 -11.36 12.98 -24.46
C ARG A 83 -12.28 13.92 -25.25
N ASP A 84 -12.93 13.38 -26.28
CA ASP A 84 -13.89 14.14 -27.09
C ASP A 84 -15.09 14.67 -26.28
N TYR A 85 -15.39 14.01 -25.16
CA TYR A 85 -16.41 14.39 -24.19
C TYR A 85 -15.92 15.31 -23.05
N TYR A 86 -14.64 15.69 -22.97
CA TYR A 86 -14.11 16.50 -21.87
C TYR A 86 -14.88 17.82 -21.69
N ASP A 87 -15.17 18.53 -22.79
CA ASP A 87 -15.86 19.81 -22.76
C ASP A 87 -17.30 19.72 -22.24
N ASP A 88 -17.91 18.54 -22.33
CA ASP A 88 -19.25 18.28 -21.82
C ASP A 88 -19.26 18.04 -20.32
N TYR A 89 -18.15 17.60 -19.70
CA TYR A 89 -18.10 17.24 -18.27
C TYR A 89 -17.10 18.04 -17.44
N LYS A 90 -16.30 18.93 -18.05
CA LYS A 90 -15.34 19.76 -17.30
C LYS A 90 -15.97 20.62 -16.20
N ASP A 91 -17.27 20.93 -16.31
CA ASP A 91 -18.02 21.72 -15.34
C ASP A 91 -18.29 20.98 -14.02
N ILE A 92 -18.14 19.66 -14.00
CA ILE A 92 -18.31 18.79 -12.82
C ILE A 92 -16.99 18.24 -12.28
N THR A 93 -15.85 18.75 -12.78
CA THR A 93 -14.52 18.40 -12.25
C THR A 93 -14.25 19.08 -10.91
N THR A 94 -13.51 18.41 -10.02
CA THR A 94 -13.26 18.86 -8.65
C THR A 94 -11.83 19.36 -8.46
N ALA A 95 -10.85 18.46 -8.59
CA ALA A 95 -9.42 18.73 -8.35
C ALA A 95 -8.56 18.31 -9.55
N PRO A 96 -7.36 18.90 -9.73
CA PRO A 96 -6.35 18.34 -10.63
C PRO A 96 -6.00 16.90 -10.22
N TYR A 97 -5.64 16.07 -11.19
CA TYR A 97 -5.09 14.74 -10.95
C TYR A 97 -3.57 14.85 -10.73
N GLU A 98 -3.04 14.16 -9.71
CA GLU A 98 -1.62 14.26 -9.37
C GLU A 98 -0.76 13.60 -10.44
N ASN A 99 0.37 14.23 -10.82
CA ASN A 99 1.29 13.80 -11.88
C ASN A 99 0.74 13.79 -13.33
N TRP A 100 -0.55 14.09 -13.52
CA TRP A 100 -1.20 14.11 -14.84
C TRP A 100 -1.89 15.46 -15.09
N ASP A 101 -1.15 16.42 -15.66
CA ASP A 101 -1.62 17.80 -15.89
C ASP A 101 -2.87 17.90 -16.79
N ASP A 102 -3.06 16.90 -17.65
CA ASP A 102 -4.20 16.80 -18.57
C ASP A 102 -5.42 16.11 -17.96
N GLU A 103 -5.40 15.74 -16.69
CA GLU A 103 -6.46 14.98 -16.04
C GLU A 103 -7.02 15.66 -14.79
N ARG A 104 -8.32 15.45 -14.53
CA ARG A 104 -9.01 16.02 -13.38
C ARG A 104 -10.01 15.03 -12.78
N TRP A 105 -10.04 14.96 -11.46
CA TRP A 105 -11.08 14.25 -10.72
C TRP A 105 -12.47 14.79 -11.05
N VAL A 106 -13.47 13.92 -11.07
CA VAL A 106 -14.88 14.20 -11.36
C VAL A 106 -15.73 13.92 -10.12
N ASP A 107 -16.74 14.76 -9.87
CA ASP A 107 -17.76 14.44 -8.86
C ASP A 107 -18.68 13.33 -9.38
N VAL A 108 -18.30 12.08 -9.12
CA VAL A 108 -19.05 10.89 -9.59
C VAL A 108 -20.45 10.78 -8.99
N SER A 109 -20.76 11.51 -7.93
CA SER A 109 -22.14 11.61 -7.41
C SER A 109 -23.07 12.39 -8.34
N ASN A 110 -22.53 13.07 -9.35
CA ASN A 110 -23.32 13.80 -10.34
C ASN A 110 -24.05 12.83 -11.30
N PRO A 111 -25.40 12.85 -11.36
CA PRO A 111 -26.15 11.94 -12.21
C PRO A 111 -25.79 12.02 -13.70
N LYS A 112 -25.35 13.18 -14.17
CA LYS A 112 -24.94 13.37 -15.57
C LYS A 112 -23.73 12.51 -15.93
N TRP A 113 -22.79 12.33 -15.00
CA TRP A 113 -21.63 11.47 -15.19
C TRP A 113 -22.01 9.99 -15.16
N GLN A 114 -22.85 9.60 -14.18
CA GLN A 114 -23.36 8.24 -14.06
C GLN A 114 -24.14 7.81 -15.30
N GLU A 115 -25.04 8.66 -15.79
CA GLU A 115 -25.83 8.42 -17.00
C GLU A 115 -24.92 8.27 -18.23
N PHE A 116 -23.90 9.12 -18.37
CA PHE A 116 -22.95 9.04 -19.46
C PHE A 116 -22.16 7.73 -19.46
N ILE A 117 -21.54 7.37 -18.33
CA ILE A 117 -20.74 6.15 -18.22
C ILE A 117 -21.59 4.92 -18.53
N LEU A 118 -22.79 4.82 -17.93
CA LEU A 118 -23.62 3.61 -18.02
C LEU A 118 -24.46 3.52 -19.28
N ASN A 119 -24.95 4.63 -19.82
CA ASN A 119 -25.90 4.62 -20.93
C ASN A 119 -25.29 5.02 -22.27
N ASP A 120 -24.13 5.69 -22.28
CA ASP A 120 -23.47 6.13 -23.50
C ASP A 120 -22.12 5.44 -23.70
N LEU A 121 -21.15 5.62 -22.78
CA LEU A 121 -19.78 5.15 -22.98
C LEU A 121 -19.68 3.63 -22.92
N ALA A 122 -20.14 2.99 -21.84
CA ALA A 122 -20.06 1.54 -21.69
C ALA A 122 -20.80 0.78 -22.81
N PRO A 123 -22.02 1.16 -23.23
CA PRO A 123 -22.67 0.54 -24.38
C PRO A 123 -21.91 0.70 -25.70
N GLN A 124 -21.28 1.85 -25.95
CA GLN A 124 -20.45 2.06 -27.15
C GLN A 124 -19.25 1.10 -27.16
N LEU A 125 -18.57 0.93 -26.03
CA LEU A 125 -17.45 -0.01 -25.91
C LEU A 125 -17.91 -1.46 -26.11
N ILE A 126 -19.06 -1.83 -25.51
CA ILE A 126 -19.68 -3.16 -25.71
C ILE A 126 -20.01 -3.42 -27.18
N GLU A 127 -20.53 -2.42 -27.91
CA GLU A 127 -20.84 -2.54 -29.35
C GLU A 127 -19.59 -2.80 -30.20
N LYS A 128 -18.42 -2.31 -29.76
CA LYS A 128 -17.13 -2.63 -30.41
C LYS A 128 -16.70 -4.08 -30.20
N GLY A 129 -17.26 -4.76 -29.21
CA GLY A 129 -17.09 -6.20 -29.01
C GLY A 129 -16.13 -6.59 -27.90
N ILE A 130 -15.87 -5.71 -26.92
CA ILE A 130 -15.08 -6.04 -25.72
C ILE A 130 -15.73 -7.13 -24.87
N ASP A 131 -14.93 -7.80 -24.04
CA ASP A 131 -15.36 -8.85 -23.11
C ASP A 131 -15.49 -8.34 -21.67
N GLY A 132 -14.74 -7.30 -21.32
CA GLY A 132 -14.72 -6.72 -19.97
C GLY A 132 -14.30 -5.26 -19.94
N PHE A 133 -14.42 -4.68 -18.74
CA PHE A 133 -14.01 -3.31 -18.41
C PHE A 133 -12.83 -3.37 -17.45
N PHE A 134 -11.78 -2.64 -17.80
CA PHE A 134 -10.69 -2.24 -16.91
C PHE A 134 -11.01 -0.83 -16.41
N VAL A 135 -11.60 -0.75 -15.22
CA VAL A 135 -12.20 0.45 -14.66
C VAL A 135 -11.18 1.19 -13.82
N ASP A 136 -10.81 2.39 -14.24
CA ASP A 136 -9.79 3.17 -13.58
C ASP A 136 -10.37 4.24 -12.65
N ASN A 137 -9.54 4.70 -11.70
CA ASN A 137 -9.80 5.87 -10.86
C ASN A 137 -11.00 5.76 -9.91
N VAL A 138 -11.32 4.54 -9.45
CA VAL A 138 -12.25 4.35 -8.31
C VAL A 138 -11.69 4.97 -7.02
N ASP A 139 -10.38 5.25 -6.98
CA ASP A 139 -9.67 6.04 -5.96
C ASP A 139 -10.19 7.47 -5.78
N VAL A 140 -11.10 7.96 -6.63
CA VAL A 140 -11.82 9.21 -6.37
C VAL A 140 -12.51 9.19 -5.00
N TYR A 141 -12.89 8.02 -4.48
CA TYR A 141 -13.41 7.88 -3.12
C TYR A 141 -12.36 8.13 -2.03
N TYR A 142 -11.10 7.80 -2.28
CA TYR A 142 -10.01 8.16 -1.38
C TYR A 142 -9.87 9.70 -1.30
N ILE A 143 -9.99 10.38 -2.44
CA ILE A 143 -9.90 11.84 -2.55
C ILE A 143 -11.12 12.54 -1.94
N ASP A 144 -12.32 11.97 -2.11
CA ASP A 144 -13.59 12.51 -1.64
C ASP A 144 -14.41 11.42 -0.92
N PRO A 145 -14.12 11.15 0.38
CA PRO A 145 -14.70 10.03 1.13
C PRO A 145 -16.12 10.33 1.64
N ARG A 146 -16.93 11.01 0.81
CA ARG A 146 -18.35 11.23 1.06
C ARG A 146 -19.15 9.96 0.76
N GLU A 147 -20.19 9.72 1.55
CA GLU A 147 -21.11 8.58 1.33
C GLU A 147 -21.76 8.63 -0.06
N GLU A 148 -22.02 9.81 -0.59
CA GLU A 148 -22.58 9.97 -1.93
C GLU A 148 -21.63 9.50 -3.03
N ILE A 149 -20.31 9.64 -2.83
CA ILE A 149 -19.28 9.15 -3.76
C ILE A 149 -19.19 7.63 -3.68
N TYR A 150 -19.14 7.08 -2.46
CA TYR A 150 -19.17 5.63 -2.25
C TYR A 150 -20.39 4.98 -2.92
N GLN A 151 -21.60 5.50 -2.65
CA GLN A 151 -22.83 4.97 -3.25
C GLN A 151 -22.85 5.12 -4.77
N ALA A 152 -22.36 6.24 -5.31
CA ALA A 152 -22.28 6.44 -6.76
C ALA A 152 -21.36 5.42 -7.43
N LEU A 153 -20.16 5.17 -6.88
CA LEU A 153 -19.26 4.14 -7.38
C LEU A 153 -19.89 2.75 -7.30
N THR A 154 -20.57 2.42 -6.19
CA THR A 154 -21.32 1.16 -6.05
C THR A 154 -22.39 1.01 -7.11
N ASP A 155 -23.19 2.04 -7.36
CA ASP A 155 -24.27 2.01 -8.35
C ASP A 155 -23.71 1.90 -9.78
N MET A 156 -22.61 2.61 -10.09
CA MET A 156 -21.95 2.55 -11.40
C MET A 156 -21.29 1.19 -11.64
N LEU A 157 -20.52 0.67 -10.70
CA LEU A 157 -19.88 -0.65 -10.82
C LEU A 157 -20.92 -1.77 -10.90
N SER A 158 -21.97 -1.72 -10.08
CA SER A 158 -23.12 -2.64 -10.19
C SER A 158 -23.80 -2.54 -11.56
N GLY A 159 -23.91 -1.32 -12.11
CA GLY A 159 -24.43 -1.06 -13.44
C GLY A 159 -23.60 -1.72 -14.54
N LEU A 160 -22.27 -1.61 -14.47
CA LEU A 160 -21.35 -2.31 -15.37
C LEU A 160 -21.47 -3.83 -15.23
N LYS A 161 -21.50 -4.37 -14.00
CA LYS A 161 -21.71 -5.81 -13.75
C LYS A 161 -23.01 -6.32 -14.33
N ALA A 162 -24.08 -5.52 -14.27
CA ALA A 162 -25.39 -5.89 -14.83
C ALA A 162 -25.38 -6.05 -16.36
N THR A 163 -24.36 -5.54 -17.06
CA THR A 163 -24.19 -5.77 -18.51
C THR A 163 -23.76 -7.22 -18.84
N GLY A 164 -23.30 -7.98 -17.83
CA GLY A 164 -22.77 -9.34 -18.00
C GLY A 164 -21.33 -9.38 -18.51
N LYS A 165 -20.63 -8.24 -18.54
CA LYS A 165 -19.20 -8.13 -18.82
C LYS A 165 -18.37 -8.31 -17.55
N THR A 166 -17.13 -8.73 -17.71
CA THR A 166 -16.15 -8.74 -16.61
C THR A 166 -15.84 -7.30 -16.20
N VAL A 167 -15.68 -7.04 -14.91
CA VAL A 167 -15.31 -5.71 -14.38
C VAL A 167 -14.12 -5.88 -13.45
N ILE A 168 -12.97 -5.37 -13.88
CA ILE A 168 -11.73 -5.31 -13.11
C ILE A 168 -11.48 -3.86 -12.73
N VAL A 169 -11.33 -3.56 -11.44
CA VAL A 169 -10.98 -2.19 -10.98
C VAL A 169 -9.48 -2.05 -10.87
N ASN A 170 -8.93 -0.99 -11.46
CA ASN A 170 -7.53 -0.60 -11.28
C ASN A 170 -7.36 0.28 -10.04
N GLY A 171 -6.46 -0.10 -9.14
CA GLY A 171 -6.31 0.54 -7.84
C GLY A 171 -7.58 0.40 -7.01
N GLY A 172 -8.09 1.50 -6.47
CA GLY A 172 -9.40 1.56 -5.82
C GLY A 172 -9.46 0.99 -4.41
N ASP A 173 -8.31 0.68 -3.79
CA ASP A 173 -8.21 -0.14 -2.57
C ASP A 173 -9.14 0.33 -1.44
N SER A 174 -9.24 1.65 -1.24
CA SER A 174 -10.05 2.28 -0.20
C SER A 174 -11.55 2.05 -0.40
N TYR A 175 -12.02 2.04 -1.64
CA TYR A 175 -13.41 1.68 -1.98
C TYR A 175 -13.61 0.16 -1.87
N VAL A 176 -12.72 -0.62 -2.47
CA VAL A 176 -12.83 -2.09 -2.55
C VAL A 176 -12.83 -2.71 -1.16
N LEU A 177 -11.91 -2.29 -0.28
CA LEU A 177 -11.82 -2.78 1.09
C LEU A 177 -13.07 -2.41 1.90
N ARG A 178 -13.57 -1.18 1.77
CA ARG A 178 -14.81 -0.77 2.42
C ARG A 178 -15.98 -1.63 1.95
N TYR A 179 -16.13 -1.82 0.63
CA TYR A 179 -17.21 -2.62 0.07
C TYR A 179 -17.14 -4.06 0.57
N LEU A 180 -15.93 -4.64 0.59
CA LEU A 180 -15.69 -5.98 1.08
C LEU A 180 -16.03 -6.11 2.57
N ASP A 181 -15.62 -5.15 3.40
CA ASP A 181 -15.94 -5.12 4.84
C ASP A 181 -17.44 -5.05 5.12
N GLU A 182 -18.21 -4.37 4.25
CA GLU A 182 -19.66 -4.23 4.39
C GLU A 182 -20.45 -5.43 3.85
N ASN A 183 -19.89 -6.20 2.90
CA ASN A 183 -20.66 -7.19 2.11
C ASN A 183 -20.09 -8.61 2.07
N ASP A 184 -18.88 -8.85 2.61
CA ASP A 184 -18.14 -10.13 2.59
C ASP A 184 -17.85 -10.70 1.17
N THR A 185 -18.20 -9.99 0.11
CA THR A 185 -17.95 -10.37 -1.29
C THR A 185 -17.93 -9.13 -2.19
N LEU A 186 -17.24 -9.25 -3.32
CA LEU A 186 -17.14 -8.21 -4.35
C LEU A 186 -18.06 -8.47 -5.56
N SER A 187 -18.61 -9.67 -5.68
CA SER A 187 -19.26 -10.20 -6.89
C SER A 187 -20.45 -9.38 -7.44
N ALA A 188 -21.05 -8.54 -6.60
CA ALA A 188 -22.12 -7.63 -7.01
C ALA A 188 -21.62 -6.39 -7.76
N VAL A 189 -20.35 -6.00 -7.59
CA VAL A 189 -19.77 -4.76 -8.14
C VAL A 189 -18.56 -5.01 -9.04
N ILE A 190 -17.73 -6.01 -8.76
CA ILE A 190 -16.51 -6.29 -9.55
C ILE A 190 -16.23 -7.81 -9.59
N ASP A 191 -15.42 -8.24 -10.55
CA ASP A 191 -14.92 -9.62 -10.68
C ASP A 191 -13.47 -9.76 -10.20
N GLY A 192 -12.74 -8.65 -10.09
CA GLY A 192 -11.35 -8.65 -9.67
C GLY A 192 -10.77 -7.24 -9.62
N VAL A 193 -9.47 -7.17 -9.33
CA VAL A 193 -8.71 -5.92 -9.24
C VAL A 193 -7.41 -6.01 -10.02
N ASN A 194 -6.95 -4.89 -10.55
CA ASN A 194 -5.59 -4.66 -10.99
C ASN A 194 -4.91 -3.70 -10.01
N GLN A 195 -3.68 -3.98 -9.58
CA GLN A 195 -2.92 -3.09 -8.71
C GLN A 195 -1.66 -2.57 -9.39
N GLU A 196 -1.50 -1.25 -9.32
CA GLU A 196 -0.32 -0.48 -9.73
C GLU A 196 0.20 0.29 -8.50
N SER A 197 1.42 0.10 -8.01
CA SER A 197 2.33 -1.03 -8.19
C SER A 197 2.51 -1.75 -6.85
N VAL A 198 2.89 -3.03 -6.87
CA VAL A 198 3.09 -3.84 -5.65
C VAL A 198 4.57 -4.04 -5.35
N TYR A 199 5.38 -4.33 -6.36
CA TYR A 199 6.81 -4.64 -6.22
C TYR A 199 7.72 -3.52 -6.73
N THR A 200 7.20 -2.63 -7.55
CA THR A 200 7.93 -1.50 -8.13
C THR A 200 7.46 -0.16 -7.58
N SER A 201 8.29 0.86 -7.74
CA SER A 201 7.96 2.25 -7.43
C SER A 201 8.27 3.15 -8.61
N ILE A 202 7.53 4.25 -8.71
CA ILE A 202 7.73 5.27 -9.75
C ILE A 202 8.34 6.51 -9.10
N ASN A 203 9.52 6.92 -9.57
CA ASN A 203 10.08 8.22 -9.25
C ASN A 203 9.61 9.24 -10.29
N TRP A 204 8.55 9.96 -9.96
CA TRP A 204 7.92 10.96 -10.83
C TRP A 204 8.81 12.16 -11.15
N GLU A 205 9.75 12.52 -10.28
CA GLU A 205 10.68 13.64 -10.54
C GLU A 205 11.74 13.27 -11.57
N GLU A 206 12.23 12.03 -11.50
CA GLU A 206 13.31 11.55 -12.37
C GLU A 206 12.80 10.78 -13.59
N GLY A 207 11.52 10.40 -13.62
CA GLY A 207 10.94 9.55 -14.65
C GLY A 207 11.56 8.15 -14.66
N THR A 208 11.90 7.60 -13.49
CA THR A 208 12.58 6.30 -13.37
C THR A 208 11.81 5.34 -12.49
N PHE A 209 12.13 4.05 -12.60
CA PHE A 209 11.52 3.00 -11.79
C PHE A 209 12.48 2.50 -10.70
N GLY A 210 11.92 2.24 -9.53
CA GLY A 210 12.60 1.65 -8.38
C GLY A 210 11.90 0.39 -7.90
N GLU A 211 12.41 -0.16 -6.80
CA GLU A 211 11.71 -1.19 -6.04
C GLU A 211 10.71 -0.52 -5.09
N ALA A 212 9.58 -1.17 -4.84
CA ALA A 212 8.67 -0.78 -3.78
C ALA A 212 9.37 -0.96 -2.42
N THR A 213 9.00 -0.15 -1.42
CA THR A 213 9.44 -0.43 -0.05
C THR A 213 8.74 -1.69 0.46
N THR A 214 9.30 -2.28 1.51
CA THR A 214 8.70 -3.43 2.17
C THR A 214 7.27 -3.11 2.65
N GLU A 215 7.03 -1.93 3.21
CA GLU A 215 5.72 -1.56 3.76
C GLU A 215 4.64 -1.47 2.66
N ASP A 216 4.99 -0.98 1.47
CA ASP A 216 4.11 -0.92 0.29
C ASP A 216 3.69 -2.29 -0.17
N ASN A 217 4.72 -3.11 -0.38
CA ASN A 217 4.60 -4.42 -0.94
C ASN A 217 3.74 -5.25 0.00
N GLU A 218 4.00 -5.14 1.30
CA GLU A 218 3.25 -5.83 2.31
C GLU A 218 1.79 -5.37 2.42
N TYR A 219 1.53 -4.07 2.30
CA TYR A 219 0.18 -3.52 2.30
C TYR A 219 -0.63 -4.03 1.11
N PHE A 220 -0.11 -3.86 -0.11
CA PHE A 220 -0.84 -4.27 -1.30
C PHE A 220 -0.97 -5.78 -1.41
N LEU A 221 0.01 -6.56 -0.96
CA LEU A 221 -0.16 -8.02 -0.90
C LEU A 221 -1.26 -8.45 0.07
N ASP A 222 -1.43 -7.78 1.23
CA ASP A 222 -2.55 -8.05 2.15
C ASP A 222 -3.90 -7.67 1.52
N TYR A 223 -3.96 -6.50 0.89
CA TYR A 223 -5.14 -6.07 0.13
C TYR A 223 -5.54 -7.10 -0.94
N LEU A 224 -4.58 -7.51 -1.77
CA LEU A 224 -4.82 -8.44 -2.87
C LEU A 224 -5.18 -9.85 -2.39
N GLU A 225 -4.58 -10.31 -1.30
CA GLU A 225 -4.95 -11.58 -0.65
C GLU A 225 -6.42 -11.54 -0.21
N ARG A 226 -6.87 -10.44 0.41
CA ARG A 226 -8.28 -10.27 0.80
C ARG A 226 -9.24 -10.28 -0.39
N VAL A 227 -8.85 -9.68 -1.52
CA VAL A 227 -9.64 -9.72 -2.76
C VAL A 227 -9.71 -11.15 -3.31
N SER A 228 -8.57 -11.84 -3.37
CA SER A 228 -8.48 -13.24 -3.81
C SER A 228 -9.32 -14.18 -2.94
N ASP A 229 -9.24 -14.03 -1.61
CA ASP A 229 -10.03 -14.81 -0.64
C ASP A 229 -11.54 -14.57 -0.78
N ALA A 230 -11.94 -13.36 -1.19
CA ALA A 230 -13.33 -13.02 -1.51
C ALA A 230 -13.79 -13.58 -2.88
N GLY A 231 -12.91 -14.26 -3.61
CA GLY A 231 -13.14 -14.86 -4.91
C GLY A 231 -12.95 -13.93 -6.09
N GLY A 232 -12.28 -12.78 -5.90
CA GLY A 232 -11.93 -11.86 -6.98
C GLY A 232 -10.62 -12.26 -7.67
N GLU A 233 -10.53 -12.03 -8.97
CA GLU A 233 -9.27 -12.20 -9.71
C GLU A 233 -8.29 -11.06 -9.41
N VAL A 234 -7.00 -11.36 -9.43
CA VAL A 234 -5.94 -10.40 -9.10
C VAL A 234 -4.98 -10.26 -10.29
N TYR A 235 -4.84 -9.02 -10.73
CA TYR A 235 -3.92 -8.60 -11.77
C TYR A 235 -2.90 -7.62 -11.19
N LEU A 236 -1.64 -7.74 -11.62
CA LEU A 236 -0.56 -6.84 -11.27
C LEU A 236 -0.09 -6.10 -12.50
N LEU A 237 0.11 -4.80 -12.37
CA LEU A 237 0.78 -3.99 -13.36
C LEU A 237 1.97 -3.30 -12.69
N GLU A 238 3.16 -3.65 -13.17
CA GLU A 238 4.44 -3.27 -12.57
C GLU A 238 5.32 -2.55 -13.58
N TYR A 239 6.17 -1.65 -13.10
CA TYR A 239 7.03 -0.83 -13.95
C TYR A 239 8.50 -1.04 -13.63
N THR A 240 9.26 -1.64 -14.55
CA THR A 240 10.72 -1.72 -14.42
C THR A 240 11.41 -2.04 -15.75
N THR A 241 12.63 -1.52 -15.90
CA THR A 241 13.55 -1.92 -16.97
C THR A 241 14.63 -2.90 -16.48
N ASP A 242 14.64 -3.24 -15.18
CA ASP A 242 15.52 -4.26 -14.62
C ASP A 242 14.93 -5.65 -14.87
N GLU A 243 15.49 -6.36 -15.84
CA GLU A 243 15.10 -7.73 -16.20
C GLU A 243 15.15 -8.72 -15.03
N LYS A 244 16.01 -8.52 -14.03
CA LYS A 244 16.05 -9.43 -12.87
C LYS A 244 14.84 -9.19 -11.97
N LEU A 245 14.50 -7.93 -11.73
CA LEU A 245 13.33 -7.56 -10.96
C LEU A 245 12.06 -8.01 -11.69
N ALA A 246 11.99 -7.80 -13.01
CA ALA A 246 10.87 -8.26 -13.83
C ALA A 246 10.67 -9.79 -13.78
N HIS A 247 11.75 -10.58 -13.84
CA HIS A 247 11.66 -12.04 -13.69
C HIS A 247 11.18 -12.43 -12.28
N TYR A 248 11.72 -11.81 -11.24
CA TYR A 248 11.30 -12.04 -9.87
C TYR A 248 9.80 -11.77 -9.68
N ILE A 249 9.32 -10.62 -10.14
CA ILE A 249 7.91 -10.24 -10.08
C ILE A 249 7.00 -11.28 -10.75
N ARG A 250 7.40 -11.78 -11.93
CA ARG A 250 6.64 -12.83 -12.63
C ARG A 250 6.60 -14.13 -11.84
N ASP A 251 7.74 -14.56 -11.28
CA ASP A 251 7.80 -15.75 -10.44
C ASP A 251 6.90 -15.62 -9.19
N GLU A 252 6.83 -14.42 -8.59
CA GLU A 252 5.98 -14.16 -7.42
C GLU A 252 4.49 -14.14 -7.76
N ALA A 253 4.10 -13.47 -8.84
CA ALA A 253 2.72 -13.46 -9.32
C ALA A 253 2.24 -14.89 -9.63
N ASP A 254 3.06 -15.66 -10.37
CA ASP A 254 2.78 -17.07 -10.69
C ASP A 254 2.60 -17.92 -9.42
N ALA A 255 3.40 -17.69 -8.39
CA ALA A 255 3.33 -18.41 -7.12
C ALA A 255 2.04 -18.12 -6.33
N LEU A 256 1.52 -16.89 -6.43
CA LEU A 256 0.28 -16.44 -5.81
C LEU A 256 -0.95 -16.77 -6.66
N GLY A 257 -0.76 -17.16 -7.92
CA GLY A 257 -1.84 -17.36 -8.89
C GLY A 257 -2.42 -16.05 -9.40
N TYR A 258 -1.61 -14.99 -9.42
CA TYR A 258 -1.96 -13.67 -9.92
C TYR A 258 -1.51 -13.51 -11.37
N HIS A 259 -2.27 -12.75 -12.13
CA HIS A 259 -1.89 -12.34 -13.49
C HIS A 259 -0.93 -11.15 -13.40
N VAL A 260 0.09 -11.06 -14.26
CA VAL A 260 1.02 -9.92 -14.20
C VAL A 260 1.48 -9.43 -15.56
N TYR A 261 1.50 -8.10 -15.71
CA TYR A 261 2.15 -7.41 -16.79
C TYR A 261 3.25 -6.49 -16.23
N VAL A 262 4.50 -6.69 -16.70
CA VAL A 262 5.64 -5.85 -16.31
C VAL A 262 6.00 -4.96 -17.49
N SER A 263 5.67 -3.67 -17.37
CA SER A 263 5.90 -2.67 -18.39
C SER A 263 7.26 -1.98 -18.21
N PRO A 264 8.01 -1.75 -19.29
CA PRO A 264 9.21 -0.91 -19.27
C PRO A 264 8.91 0.59 -19.46
N THR A 265 7.63 1.00 -19.58
CA THR A 265 7.21 2.40 -19.84
C THR A 265 5.92 2.74 -19.09
N LEU A 266 5.76 3.98 -18.62
CA LEU A 266 4.51 4.45 -17.99
C LEU A 266 3.38 4.64 -19.01
N GLU A 267 3.73 4.89 -20.27
CA GLU A 267 2.77 5.16 -21.35
C GLU A 267 2.05 3.90 -21.82
N LEU A 268 2.48 2.71 -21.37
CA LEU A 268 1.89 1.42 -21.74
C LEU A 268 1.77 1.28 -23.27
N VAL A 269 2.87 1.59 -23.95
CA VAL A 269 3.05 1.45 -25.41
C VAL A 269 4.16 0.44 -25.72
N PRO A 270 4.17 -0.17 -26.91
CA PRO A 270 5.25 -1.06 -27.30
C PRO A 270 6.60 -0.33 -27.38
N VAL A 271 7.64 -0.90 -26.78
CA VAL A 271 9.01 -0.39 -26.90
C VAL A 271 9.60 -0.83 -28.23
N THR A 272 9.83 0.12 -29.14
CA THR A 272 10.55 -0.15 -30.40
C THR A 272 12.07 -0.16 -30.16
N GLU A 273 12.82 -1.02 -30.89
CA GLU A 273 14.30 -1.14 -30.78
C GLU A 273 15.07 0.18 -31.01
N SER A 274 14.42 1.24 -31.50
CA SER A 274 14.96 2.59 -31.65
C SER A 274 14.87 3.50 -30.41
N GLY A 275 14.25 3.06 -29.32
CA GLY A 275 13.95 3.88 -28.14
C GLY A 275 15.06 4.04 -27.09
N LYS A 276 16.28 3.53 -27.31
CA LYS A 276 17.37 3.61 -26.31
C LYS A 276 17.94 5.02 -26.04
N ASP A 277 17.44 6.07 -26.70
CA ASP A 277 18.05 7.41 -26.71
C ASP A 277 17.08 8.59 -26.43
N VAL A 278 15.88 8.37 -25.90
CA VAL A 278 14.91 9.47 -25.65
C VAL A 278 14.45 9.55 -24.18
N GLU A 279 15.40 9.57 -23.24
CA GLU A 279 15.10 9.87 -21.82
C GLU A 279 16.17 10.80 -21.21
N GLN A 280 16.65 11.77 -21.99
CA GLN A 280 17.45 12.88 -21.49
C GLN A 280 16.98 14.20 -22.09
N GLN A 281 15.78 14.64 -21.73
CA GLN A 281 15.42 16.05 -21.97
C GLN A 281 14.30 16.61 -21.10
N SER A 282 14.50 16.66 -19.78
CA SER A 282 13.81 17.65 -18.94
C SER A 282 14.51 17.99 -17.61
N ALA A 283 15.80 17.69 -17.44
CA ALA A 283 16.57 18.18 -16.29
C ALA A 283 17.32 19.48 -16.62
N SER A 284 16.70 20.64 -16.43
CA SER A 284 17.45 21.89 -16.26
C SER A 284 16.70 22.91 -15.39
N GLY A 285 17.03 22.96 -14.09
CA GLY A 285 16.46 23.96 -13.20
C GLY A 285 17.00 23.97 -11.77
N LEU A 286 18.17 24.61 -11.59
CA LEU A 286 18.73 25.12 -10.33
C LEU A 286 19.45 24.14 -9.36
N GLU A 287 20.77 24.07 -9.53
CA GLU A 287 21.70 24.01 -8.40
C GLU A 287 21.81 25.39 -7.71
N LYS A 288 21.87 25.41 -6.37
CA LYS A 288 22.91 26.15 -5.60
C LYS A 288 22.87 25.86 -4.09
N GLN A 289 23.97 25.25 -3.63
CA GLN A 289 24.78 25.52 -2.42
C GLN A 289 24.04 25.72 -1.08
N THR A 290 24.45 25.09 0.04
CA THR A 290 25.68 25.46 0.77
C THR A 290 26.09 24.38 1.80
N GLN A 291 27.40 24.10 1.91
CA GLN A 291 28.05 23.37 3.01
C GLN A 291 28.02 24.17 4.33
N ILE A 292 28.09 23.51 5.50
CA ILE A 292 28.96 23.89 6.65
C ILE A 292 29.09 22.72 7.67
N ASN A 293 30.25 22.74 8.33
CA ASN A 293 30.99 21.77 9.14
C ASN A 293 30.36 21.09 10.37
N LYS A 294 30.99 19.92 10.66
CA LYS A 294 31.13 19.20 11.92
C LYS A 294 31.86 20.01 13.01
N ASP A 295 31.34 20.03 14.24
CA ASP A 295 31.99 19.51 15.48
C ASP A 295 31.39 20.11 16.78
N ALA A 296 31.14 19.18 17.74
CA ALA A 296 31.10 19.31 19.21
C ALA A 296 29.81 19.82 19.93
N PRO A 297 29.64 19.53 21.24
CA PRO A 297 29.66 18.24 21.93
C PRO A 297 28.38 17.98 22.76
N GLU A 298 28.14 16.71 23.10
CA GLU A 298 27.04 16.22 23.96
C GLU A 298 26.97 16.90 25.34
N LYS A 299 25.75 17.28 25.74
CA LYS A 299 25.33 17.38 27.14
C LYS A 299 23.87 16.97 27.28
N HIS A 300 23.65 15.84 27.94
CA HIS A 300 22.34 15.46 28.48
C HIS A 300 22.00 16.36 29.67
N GLU A 301 20.88 17.08 29.59
CA GLU A 301 20.27 17.77 30.72
C GLU A 301 18.98 17.01 31.08
N GLN A 302 19.00 16.39 32.27
CA GLN A 302 17.84 15.76 32.90
C GLN A 302 16.87 16.86 33.34
N LEU A 303 15.63 16.82 32.85
CA LEU A 303 14.56 17.71 33.30
C LEU A 303 14.22 17.47 34.77
N ASP A 304 14.24 18.55 35.56
CA ASP A 304 13.95 18.57 37.00
C ASP A 304 12.44 18.35 37.24
N LYS A 305 12.10 17.22 37.89
CA LYS A 305 10.76 16.64 38.06
C LYS A 305 9.81 17.39 39.01
N SER A 306 9.86 18.73 39.10
CA SER A 306 9.08 19.45 40.12
C SER A 306 8.29 20.69 39.67
N ASN A 307 8.26 21.05 38.38
CA ASN A 307 7.57 22.28 37.95
C ASN A 307 6.97 22.23 36.52
N ILE A 308 6.17 21.20 36.20
CA ILE A 308 5.41 21.16 34.92
C ILE A 308 4.48 22.38 34.77
N ASP A 309 4.04 23.01 35.87
CA ASP A 309 3.14 24.18 35.85
C ASP A 309 3.78 25.48 35.32
N ASN A 310 5.06 25.50 34.93
CA ASN A 310 5.74 26.70 34.43
C ASN A 310 6.46 26.54 33.07
N THR A 311 6.31 25.41 32.39
CA THR A 311 6.88 25.22 31.03
C THR A 311 5.93 25.81 29.99
N THR A 312 6.47 26.59 29.05
CA THR A 312 5.64 27.25 28.04
C THR A 312 4.98 26.21 27.14
N GLY A 313 3.66 26.26 27.01
CA GLY A 313 2.93 25.40 26.08
C GLY A 313 2.66 23.98 26.57
N GLU A 314 2.90 23.66 27.84
CA GLU A 314 2.64 22.33 28.42
C GLU A 314 1.56 22.40 29.50
N GLU A 315 0.54 21.52 29.41
CA GLU A 315 -0.58 21.46 30.33
C GLU A 315 -0.85 20.01 30.74
N ARG A 316 -0.96 19.76 32.06
CA ARG A 316 -1.23 18.41 32.57
C ARG A 316 -2.64 17.94 32.15
N MET A 317 -2.71 16.76 31.53
CA MET A 317 -3.97 16.10 31.21
C MET A 317 -4.70 15.68 32.50
N THR A 318 -6.02 15.85 32.54
CA THR A 318 -6.85 15.27 33.60
C THR A 318 -7.09 13.79 33.32
N THR A 319 -6.86 12.94 34.31
CA THR A 319 -7.18 11.51 34.28
C THR A 319 -8.21 11.18 35.35
N THR A 320 -9.02 10.18 35.08
CA THR A 320 -10.09 9.67 35.94
C THR A 320 -9.85 8.25 36.42
N LYS A 321 -9.07 7.46 35.65
CA LYS A 321 -8.82 6.05 35.94
C LYS A 321 -7.46 5.76 36.59
N VAL A 322 -6.49 6.66 36.42
CA VAL A 322 -5.11 6.52 36.92
C VAL A 322 -5.04 6.86 38.42
N LYS A 323 -4.44 6.01 39.25
CA LYS A 323 -4.37 6.20 40.71
C LYS A 323 -3.18 7.08 41.12
N ASP A 324 -1.98 6.74 40.65
CA ASP A 324 -0.75 7.48 40.88
C ASP A 324 -0.54 8.51 39.77
N THR A 325 -1.34 9.57 39.86
CA THR A 325 -1.25 10.68 38.93
C THR A 325 0.08 11.45 39.04
N THR A 326 0.96 11.13 40.00
CA THR A 326 2.28 11.79 40.14
C THR A 326 3.28 11.18 39.18
N ASN A 327 3.28 9.85 39.06
CA ASN A 327 4.24 9.09 38.25
C ASN A 327 3.65 8.59 36.92
N PHE A 328 2.32 8.57 36.79
CA PHE A 328 1.62 8.26 35.56
C PHE A 328 0.77 9.46 35.16
N TYR A 329 1.24 10.25 34.19
CA TYR A 329 0.55 11.47 33.78
C TYR A 329 0.76 11.79 32.32
N GLY A 330 -0.25 12.42 31.73
CA GLY A 330 -0.18 12.98 30.38
C GLY A 330 0.05 14.48 30.40
N ILE A 331 0.67 15.00 29.35
CA ILE A 331 0.86 16.42 29.07
C ILE A 331 0.30 16.69 27.66
N LYS A 332 -0.60 17.66 27.58
CA LYS A 332 -0.94 18.33 26.33
C LYS A 332 0.14 19.37 26.05
N PHE A 333 0.70 19.37 24.86
CA PHE A 333 1.79 20.27 24.50
C PHE A 333 1.49 21.06 23.22
N THR A 334 2.15 22.21 23.03
CA THR A 334 2.02 23.06 21.84
C THR A 334 3.34 23.16 21.09
N ALA A 335 3.33 23.82 19.93
CA ALA A 335 4.51 24.03 19.09
C ALA A 335 5.66 24.82 19.76
N ASP A 336 5.39 25.49 20.89
CA ASP A 336 6.39 26.25 21.65
C ASP A 336 6.98 25.48 22.84
N SER A 337 6.57 24.21 23.02
CA SER A 337 7.02 23.34 24.12
C SER A 337 8.37 22.67 23.87
N ASP A 338 9.06 22.32 24.96
CA ASP A 338 10.29 21.53 24.89
C ASP A 338 10.02 20.11 24.36
N ILE A 339 8.84 19.55 24.68
CA ILE A 339 8.38 18.27 24.13
C ILE A 339 8.32 18.32 22.59
N PHE A 340 7.70 19.34 22.01
CA PHE A 340 7.61 19.46 20.56
C PHE A 340 8.99 19.65 19.92
N ALA A 341 9.87 20.42 20.56
CA ALA A 341 11.23 20.64 20.08
C ALA A 341 12.05 19.33 19.95
N ARG A 342 11.75 18.30 20.76
CA ARG A 342 12.41 16.99 20.70
C ARG A 342 11.98 16.14 19.51
N ILE A 343 10.73 16.28 19.06
CA ILE A 343 10.14 15.41 18.03
C ILE A 343 10.07 16.04 16.63
N LYS A 344 10.13 17.37 16.56
CA LYS A 344 10.04 18.12 15.30
C LYS A 344 11.17 17.74 14.35
N GLY A 345 10.81 17.41 13.11
CA GLY A 345 11.73 16.99 12.05
C GLY A 345 12.23 15.55 12.20
N LYS A 346 11.67 14.79 13.14
CA LYS A 346 11.96 13.36 13.38
C LYS A 346 10.65 12.58 13.34
N SER A 347 10.13 12.13 14.49
CA SER A 347 8.84 11.42 14.56
C SER A 347 7.66 12.33 14.23
N TYR A 348 7.81 13.66 14.33
CA TYR A 348 6.88 14.65 13.79
C TYR A 348 7.55 15.38 12.62
N LYS A 349 7.36 14.85 11.41
CA LYS A 349 7.93 15.39 10.16
C LYS A 349 7.24 16.71 9.75
N ASP A 350 7.85 17.45 8.83
CA ASP A 350 7.32 18.74 8.38
C ASP A 350 5.98 18.61 7.63
N ASP A 351 5.74 17.46 7.02
CA ASP A 351 4.51 17.05 6.33
C ASP A 351 3.52 16.30 7.25
N CYS A 352 3.79 16.25 8.57
CA CYS A 352 2.91 15.60 9.53
C CYS A 352 1.52 16.24 9.55
N THR A 353 0.52 15.47 9.14
CA THR A 353 -0.88 15.91 9.05
C THR A 353 -1.66 15.71 10.35
N ILE A 354 -1.08 15.03 11.35
CA ILE A 354 -1.69 14.87 12.68
C ILE A 354 -1.59 16.19 13.45
N ALA A 355 -2.74 16.71 13.89
CA ALA A 355 -2.75 17.93 14.69
C ALA A 355 -2.05 17.70 16.05
N LEU A 356 -1.18 18.62 16.46
CA LEU A 356 -0.51 18.55 17.77
C LEU A 356 -1.50 18.43 18.96
N GLU A 357 -2.68 19.01 18.83
CA GLU A 357 -3.72 18.90 19.86
C GLU A 357 -4.32 17.50 20.01
N ASP A 358 -4.09 16.63 19.04
CA ASP A 358 -4.43 15.20 19.07
C ASP A 358 -3.35 14.35 19.72
N LEU A 359 -2.15 14.88 19.97
CA LEU A 359 -1.08 14.14 20.63
C LEU A 359 -0.96 14.45 22.12
N ARG A 360 -0.55 13.46 22.90
CA ARG A 360 -0.21 13.57 24.33
C ARG A 360 1.15 12.95 24.57
N TYR A 361 1.98 13.67 25.31
CA TYR A 361 3.17 13.09 25.92
C TYR A 361 2.74 12.42 27.24
N LEU A 362 3.20 11.22 27.50
CA LEU A 362 2.95 10.47 28.71
C LEU A 362 4.28 10.21 29.40
N HIS A 363 4.28 10.42 30.71
CA HIS A 363 5.28 9.87 31.61
C HIS A 363 4.67 8.64 32.31
N VAL A 364 5.42 7.55 32.30
CA VAL A 364 5.05 6.29 33.00
C VAL A 364 6.26 5.77 33.78
N LEU A 365 6.03 4.90 34.76
CA LEU A 365 7.09 4.06 35.31
C LEU A 365 7.01 2.65 34.71
N HIS A 366 8.18 2.02 34.57
CA HIS A 366 8.25 0.60 34.21
C HIS A 366 9.33 -0.12 35.03
N VAL A 367 9.22 -1.44 35.13
CA VAL A 367 10.27 -2.28 35.72
C VAL A 367 11.17 -2.78 34.59
N GLY A 368 12.46 -2.47 34.66
CA GLY A 368 13.45 -2.90 33.67
C GLY A 368 13.80 -4.38 33.79
N PHE A 369 14.58 -4.88 32.84
CA PHE A 369 15.12 -6.24 32.91
C PHE A 369 16.16 -6.41 34.03
N ASP A 370 16.71 -5.30 34.53
CA ASP A 370 17.52 -5.23 35.75
C ASP A 370 16.68 -5.35 37.05
N GLY A 371 15.35 -5.39 36.94
CA GLY A 371 14.41 -5.47 38.06
C GLY A 371 14.21 -4.14 38.80
N GLN A 372 14.73 -3.03 38.25
CA GLN A 372 14.66 -1.71 38.87
C GLN A 372 13.56 -0.86 38.21
N THR A 373 13.06 0.14 38.95
CA THR A 373 12.14 1.15 38.41
C THR A 373 12.88 2.12 37.49
N HIS A 374 12.33 2.35 36.31
CA HIS A 374 12.78 3.35 35.33
C HIS A 374 11.63 4.25 34.90
N ASP A 375 11.98 5.44 34.42
CA ASP A 375 11.04 6.36 33.78
C ASP A 375 10.89 6.01 32.30
N GLY A 376 9.64 6.07 31.82
CA GLY A 376 9.28 5.85 30.44
C GLY A 376 8.60 7.07 29.83
N GLU A 377 8.87 7.31 28.55
CA GLU A 377 8.32 8.42 27.77
C GLU A 377 7.57 7.89 26.54
N ILE A 378 6.31 8.30 26.36
CA ILE A 378 5.46 7.88 25.25
C ILE A 378 4.79 9.11 24.64
N ILE A 379 4.78 9.22 23.30
CA ILE A 379 3.85 10.14 22.63
C ILE A 379 2.82 9.29 21.90
N CYS A 380 1.55 9.61 22.09
CA CYS A 380 0.42 8.88 21.52
C CYS A 380 -0.76 9.81 21.25
N ASN A 381 -1.80 9.30 20.60
CA ASN A 381 -3.04 10.02 20.38
C ASN A 381 -3.82 10.19 21.69
N LYS A 382 -4.46 11.35 21.87
CA LYS A 382 -5.33 11.66 23.01
C LYS A 382 -6.45 10.64 23.20
N ALA A 383 -6.86 9.96 22.13
CA ALA A 383 -7.90 8.93 22.15
C ALA A 383 -7.49 7.68 22.96
N ILE A 384 -6.19 7.37 23.02
CA ILE A 384 -5.66 6.20 23.75
C ILE A 384 -4.82 6.57 24.97
N ALA A 385 -4.52 7.85 25.18
CA ALA A 385 -3.64 8.34 26.24
C ALA A 385 -4.01 7.88 27.66
N GLU A 386 -5.29 7.98 28.05
CA GLU A 386 -5.71 7.55 29.39
C GLU A 386 -5.67 6.03 29.55
N ASP A 387 -5.99 5.28 28.49
CA ASP A 387 -5.91 3.82 28.50
C ASP A 387 -4.47 3.36 28.66
N LEU A 388 -3.52 3.95 27.91
CA LEU A 388 -2.11 3.63 28.06
C LEU A 388 -1.61 3.91 29.47
N LEU A 389 -1.94 5.07 30.06
CA LEU A 389 -1.54 5.38 31.45
C LEU A 389 -2.04 4.33 32.45
N GLU A 390 -3.30 3.89 32.32
CA GLU A 390 -3.88 2.87 33.21
C GLU A 390 -3.27 1.49 32.98
N ILE A 391 -2.99 1.12 31.73
CA ILE A 391 -2.31 -0.14 31.38
C ILE A 391 -0.90 -0.16 31.97
N PHE A 392 -0.09 0.88 31.73
CA PHE A 392 1.27 0.95 32.24
C PHE A 392 1.33 1.04 33.78
N GLU A 393 0.36 1.70 34.43
CA GLU A 393 0.23 1.68 35.89
C GLU A 393 0.02 0.24 36.39
N GLN A 394 -0.89 -0.53 35.78
CA GLN A 394 -1.15 -1.91 36.16
C GLN A 394 0.04 -2.85 35.87
N LEU A 395 0.70 -2.68 34.73
CA LEU A 395 1.92 -3.43 34.39
C LEU A 395 3.03 -3.16 35.41
N TYR A 396 3.24 -1.90 35.79
CA TYR A 396 4.22 -1.52 36.80
C TYR A 396 3.87 -2.06 38.19
N GLU A 397 2.61 -1.93 38.64
CA GLU A 397 2.13 -2.50 39.91
C GLU A 397 2.32 -4.03 39.98
N ALA A 398 2.21 -4.72 38.84
CA ALA A 398 2.44 -6.15 38.72
C ALA A 398 3.92 -6.55 38.62
N GLY A 399 4.83 -5.58 38.50
CA GLY A 399 6.26 -5.83 38.25
C GLY A 399 6.54 -6.43 36.87
N TYR A 400 5.65 -6.19 35.89
CA TYR A 400 5.84 -6.62 34.50
C TYR A 400 7.08 -5.93 33.92
N GLN A 401 7.93 -6.73 33.26
CA GLN A 401 9.22 -6.24 32.80
C GLN A 401 9.16 -5.70 31.37
N ILE A 402 9.52 -4.44 31.21
CA ILE A 402 9.69 -3.75 29.92
C ILE A 402 11.10 -3.16 29.93
N GLU A 403 11.92 -3.47 28.93
CA GLU A 403 13.34 -3.10 28.99
C GLU A 403 13.55 -1.59 28.92
N LYS A 404 12.92 -0.94 27.93
CA LYS A 404 13.03 0.50 27.66
C LYS A 404 11.70 1.04 27.15
N ILE A 405 11.37 2.26 27.55
CA ILE A 405 10.27 3.04 27.00
C ILE A 405 10.81 4.44 26.71
N LYS A 406 11.24 4.69 25.48
CA LYS A 406 11.77 5.97 25.03
C LYS A 406 11.04 6.42 23.78
N LEU A 407 11.02 7.73 23.57
CA LEU A 407 10.62 8.29 22.29
C LEU A 407 11.52 7.74 21.17
N VAL A 408 10.91 7.37 20.05
CA VAL A 408 11.64 6.89 18.86
C VAL A 408 12.63 7.94 18.33
N ASP A 409 12.42 9.22 18.69
CA ASP A 409 13.29 10.35 18.38
C ASP A 409 14.71 10.23 18.95
N GLU A 410 14.91 9.45 20.01
CA GLU A 410 16.24 9.11 20.55
C GLU A 410 17.02 8.22 19.56
N TYR A 411 16.32 7.58 18.63
CA TYR A 411 16.84 6.78 17.52
C TYR A 411 16.68 7.49 16.16
N ASN A 412 16.45 8.81 16.16
CA ASN A 412 16.16 9.62 14.97
C ASN A 412 14.91 9.17 14.19
N ALA A 413 13.93 8.55 14.87
CA ALA A 413 12.73 7.99 14.25
C ALA A 413 12.97 6.78 13.33
N GLU A 414 14.12 6.10 13.48
CA GLU A 414 14.44 4.85 12.77
C GLU A 414 13.90 3.63 13.54
N ASP A 415 12.82 3.02 13.03
CA ASP A 415 12.11 1.94 13.72
C ASP A 415 13.00 0.72 13.96
N GLU A 416 13.73 0.23 12.95
CA GLU A 416 14.62 -0.94 13.11
C GLU A 416 15.66 -0.72 14.21
N ALA A 417 16.22 0.49 14.33
CA ALA A 417 17.18 0.80 15.37
C ALA A 417 16.56 0.81 16.78
N SER A 418 15.33 1.33 16.90
CA SER A 418 14.55 1.34 18.14
C SER A 418 14.16 -0.08 18.56
N MET A 419 13.59 -0.85 17.63
CA MET A 419 13.16 -2.23 17.85
C MET A 419 14.33 -3.15 18.19
N ALA A 420 15.44 -3.05 17.46
CA ALA A 420 16.63 -3.88 17.71
C ALA A 420 17.27 -3.60 19.08
N ASP A 421 17.12 -2.39 19.62
CA ASP A 421 17.52 -2.02 20.99
C ASP A 421 16.44 -2.35 22.04
N ASN A 422 15.39 -3.08 21.65
CA ASN A 422 14.26 -3.50 22.48
C ASN A 422 13.50 -2.33 23.13
N ASN A 423 13.41 -1.21 22.43
CA ASN A 423 12.69 -0.03 22.89
C ASN A 423 11.20 -0.14 22.58
N SER A 424 10.35 -0.01 23.59
CA SER A 424 8.90 0.07 23.41
C SER A 424 8.52 1.50 23.02
N SER A 425 7.84 1.70 21.89
CA SER A 425 7.50 3.02 21.34
C SER A 425 6.11 3.07 20.72
N SER A 426 5.56 4.29 20.58
CA SER A 426 4.20 4.55 20.06
C SER A 426 4.25 5.46 18.83
N PHE A 427 4.15 6.78 18.97
CA PHE A 427 4.08 7.69 17.82
C PHE A 427 5.36 7.73 16.98
N ASN A 428 5.22 7.48 15.68
CA ASN A 428 6.24 7.73 14.66
C ASN A 428 5.57 8.07 13.32
N PHE A 429 5.49 9.36 12.95
CA PHE A 429 4.78 9.79 11.75
C PHE A 429 5.37 9.21 10.46
N ARG A 430 4.57 8.39 9.82
CA ARG A 430 4.74 7.89 8.46
C ARG A 430 3.38 7.58 7.87
N PHE A 431 3.28 7.68 6.56
CA PHE A 431 2.26 6.96 5.85
C PHE A 431 2.61 5.47 5.87
N ILE A 432 1.59 4.61 5.83
CA ILE A 432 1.80 3.27 5.29
C ILE A 432 2.31 3.53 3.89
N SER A 433 3.52 3.05 3.61
CA SER A 433 4.22 3.44 2.41
C SER A 433 3.31 3.28 1.16
N HIS A 434 3.57 4.08 0.10
CA HIS A 434 2.85 4.15 -1.19
C HIS A 434 1.34 4.37 -1.09
N THR A 435 0.83 4.44 0.12
CA THR A 435 -0.46 4.98 0.45
C THR A 435 -0.25 6.37 1.05
N THR A 436 -1.35 7.09 1.14
CA THR A 436 -1.49 8.34 1.88
C THR A 436 -2.24 8.10 3.19
N LYS A 437 -2.44 6.83 3.58
CA LYS A 437 -3.00 6.42 4.86
C LYS A 437 -1.90 6.47 5.91
N ILE A 438 -2.12 7.24 6.95
CA ILE A 438 -1.19 7.32 8.08
C ILE A 438 -1.19 5.97 8.81
N SER A 439 -0.01 5.42 9.09
CA SER A 439 0.09 4.17 9.86
C SER A 439 -0.48 4.33 11.27
N LYS A 440 -0.76 3.23 11.96
CA LYS A 440 -1.29 3.30 13.33
C LYS A 440 -0.27 3.89 14.31
N HIS A 441 1.02 3.64 14.10
CA HIS A 441 2.09 4.39 14.75
C HIS A 441 2.12 5.86 14.33
N GLY A 442 1.93 6.15 13.03
CA GLY A 442 1.93 7.51 12.51
C GLY A 442 0.80 8.39 13.04
N SER A 443 -0.33 7.80 13.42
CA SER A 443 -1.46 8.50 14.05
C SER A 443 -1.40 8.50 15.59
N GLY A 444 -0.39 7.85 16.17
CA GLY A 444 -0.23 7.68 17.62
C GLY A 444 -1.25 6.73 18.24
N MET A 445 -1.86 5.85 17.44
CA MET A 445 -2.92 4.91 17.84
C MET A 445 -2.40 3.50 18.15
N ALA A 446 -1.10 3.27 18.00
CA ALA A 446 -0.44 2.01 18.29
C ALA A 446 0.69 2.13 19.31
N ILE A 447 1.09 1.00 19.89
CA ILE A 447 2.29 0.87 20.72
C ILE A 447 2.89 -0.52 20.59
N ASP A 448 4.22 -0.58 20.51
CA ASP A 448 4.99 -1.82 20.49
C ASP A 448 5.62 -2.10 21.86
N ILE A 449 5.57 -3.36 22.31
CA ILE A 449 6.08 -3.78 23.63
C ILE A 449 7.18 -4.84 23.50
N ASN A 450 8.36 -4.51 24.03
CA ASN A 450 9.57 -5.34 23.96
C ASN A 450 9.82 -5.95 22.54
N PRO A 451 9.98 -5.11 21.49
CA PRO A 451 10.14 -5.55 20.10
C PRO A 451 11.09 -6.72 19.85
N LEU A 452 12.24 -6.72 20.54
CA LEU A 452 13.27 -7.74 20.34
C LEU A 452 12.76 -9.15 20.67
N TYR A 453 11.89 -9.29 21.67
CA TYR A 453 11.36 -10.58 22.14
C TYR A 453 10.02 -10.93 21.50
N ASN A 454 9.37 -9.96 20.88
CA ASN A 454 8.05 -10.07 20.31
C ASN A 454 8.07 -9.56 18.86
N PRO A 455 8.76 -10.28 17.97
CA PRO A 455 9.01 -9.75 16.65
C PRO A 455 7.76 -9.65 15.79
N TYR A 456 7.83 -8.79 14.79
CA TYR A 456 7.07 -8.93 13.57
C TYR A 456 7.64 -10.09 12.75
N ILE A 457 6.76 -10.99 12.32
CA ILE A 457 7.09 -12.15 11.51
C ILE A 457 6.13 -12.22 10.34
N LYS A 458 6.66 -12.15 9.11
CA LYS A 458 5.89 -12.39 7.90
C LYS A 458 6.63 -13.38 7.01
N THR A 459 5.90 -14.33 6.44
CA THR A 459 6.47 -15.16 5.38
C THR A 459 6.22 -14.46 4.06
N VAL A 460 7.28 -14.00 3.41
CA VAL A 460 7.24 -13.42 2.08
C VAL A 460 7.99 -14.41 1.17
N ASN A 461 7.26 -15.04 0.25
CA ASN A 461 7.81 -15.91 -0.78
C ASN A 461 8.58 -17.12 -0.22
N GLY A 462 8.05 -17.70 0.87
CA GLY A 462 8.69 -18.79 1.61
C GLY A 462 9.91 -18.38 2.44
N ASN A 463 10.34 -17.12 2.38
CA ASN A 463 11.36 -16.55 3.25
C ASN A 463 10.71 -15.86 4.44
N LEU A 464 11.32 -16.02 5.60
CA LEU A 464 10.83 -15.39 6.82
C LEU A 464 11.42 -13.98 6.92
N ASN A 465 10.59 -12.95 6.74
CA ASN A 465 10.92 -11.59 7.16
C ASN A 465 10.68 -11.50 8.68
N ILE A 466 11.67 -10.93 9.38
CA ILE A 466 11.72 -10.88 10.84
C ILE A 466 12.17 -9.48 11.22
N GLU A 467 11.33 -8.73 11.93
CA GLU A 467 11.65 -7.39 12.41
C GLU A 467 11.45 -7.32 13.94
N PRO A 468 12.44 -6.83 14.70
CA PRO A 468 13.76 -6.41 14.23
C PRO A 468 14.63 -7.60 13.80
N ALA A 469 15.61 -7.41 12.92
CA ALA A 469 16.39 -8.51 12.33
C ALA A 469 17.11 -9.38 13.39
N ASN A 470 17.48 -8.77 14.52
CA ASN A 470 18.14 -9.45 15.64
C ASN A 470 17.21 -10.27 16.55
N SER A 471 15.91 -10.32 16.27
CA SER A 471 14.90 -11.08 17.02
C SER A 471 14.71 -12.53 16.55
N THR A 472 15.47 -12.98 15.55
CA THR A 472 15.46 -14.37 15.02
C THR A 472 15.38 -15.46 16.12
N PRO A 473 16.06 -15.36 17.29
CA PRO A 473 15.93 -16.36 18.36
C PRO A 473 14.52 -16.53 18.96
N TYR A 474 13.62 -15.56 18.76
CA TYR A 474 12.28 -15.50 19.38
C TYR A 474 11.13 -15.78 18.40
N VAL A 475 11.48 -16.18 17.17
CA VAL A 475 10.55 -16.56 16.10
C VAL A 475 9.76 -17.82 16.44
N ASP A 476 10.42 -18.85 16.98
CA ASP A 476 9.73 -20.08 17.39
C ASP A 476 8.88 -19.82 18.63
N ARG A 477 7.62 -19.44 18.41
CA ARG A 477 6.67 -19.18 19.50
C ARG A 477 6.22 -20.44 20.22
N THR A 478 6.67 -21.64 19.83
CA THR A 478 6.46 -22.85 20.67
C THR A 478 7.51 -22.98 21.77
N ALA A 479 8.64 -22.26 21.64
CA ALA A 479 9.67 -22.21 22.67
C ALA A 479 9.22 -21.40 23.89
N ASP A 480 9.85 -21.73 25.02
CA ASP A 480 9.72 -21.02 26.28
C ASP A 480 10.93 -20.08 26.43
N PHE A 481 10.66 -18.77 26.49
CA PHE A 481 11.65 -17.71 26.67
C PHE A 481 11.00 -16.53 27.41
N PRO A 482 11.79 -15.73 28.14
CA PRO A 482 11.25 -14.63 28.93
C PRO A 482 10.70 -13.51 28.05
N HIS A 483 9.81 -12.68 28.62
CA HIS A 483 9.24 -11.46 28.01
C HIS A 483 8.38 -11.67 26.76
N LYS A 484 7.98 -12.92 26.52
CA LYS A 484 7.09 -13.34 25.45
C LYS A 484 5.65 -12.87 25.71
N ILE A 485 5.05 -12.22 24.73
CA ILE A 485 3.63 -11.92 24.70
C ILE A 485 2.89 -13.06 23.98
N ASP A 486 1.94 -13.66 24.68
CA ASP A 486 0.93 -14.57 24.14
C ASP A 486 -0.44 -14.30 24.80
N GLU A 487 -1.47 -15.06 24.43
CA GLU A 487 -2.84 -14.84 24.93
C GLU A 487 -2.99 -15.00 26.46
N THR A 488 -2.01 -15.59 27.13
CA THR A 488 -1.98 -15.74 28.59
C THR A 488 -1.16 -14.66 29.29
N ASP A 489 -0.40 -13.85 28.53
CA ASP A 489 0.43 -12.77 29.05
C ASP A 489 -0.40 -11.61 29.60
N LEU A 490 0.13 -10.95 30.64
CA LEU A 490 -0.55 -9.84 31.30
C LEU A 490 -0.69 -8.62 30.38
N ALA A 491 0.31 -8.31 29.55
CA ALA A 491 0.22 -7.19 28.62
C ALA A 491 -0.95 -7.41 27.65
N TYR A 492 -1.01 -8.58 27.02
CA TYR A 492 -2.13 -8.96 26.17
C TYR A 492 -3.48 -8.77 26.87
N GLN A 493 -3.66 -9.33 28.07
CA GLN A 493 -4.94 -9.25 28.79
C GLN A 493 -5.37 -7.80 29.07
N LEU A 494 -4.43 -6.93 29.47
CA LEU A 494 -4.72 -5.53 29.75
C LEU A 494 -5.06 -4.77 28.47
N PHE A 495 -4.26 -4.90 27.41
CA PHE A 495 -4.53 -4.22 26.14
C PHE A 495 -5.89 -4.63 25.54
N ILE A 496 -6.20 -5.94 25.50
CA ILE A 496 -7.49 -6.43 25.02
C ILE A 496 -8.66 -5.96 25.91
N ALA A 497 -8.49 -5.93 27.24
CA ALA A 497 -9.53 -5.45 28.15
C ALA A 497 -9.84 -3.95 27.95
N HIS A 498 -8.86 -3.18 27.47
CA HIS A 498 -9.05 -1.79 27.08
C HIS A 498 -9.57 -1.64 25.64
N GLY A 499 -9.71 -2.73 24.87
CA GLY A 499 -10.27 -2.72 23.52
C GLY A 499 -9.24 -2.46 22.42
N PHE A 500 -7.95 -2.69 22.69
CA PHE A 500 -6.94 -2.77 21.63
C PHE A 500 -7.07 -4.10 20.88
N SER A 501 -6.68 -4.11 19.61
CA SER A 501 -6.33 -5.34 18.90
C SER A 501 -4.85 -5.66 19.14
N TRP A 502 -4.46 -6.92 18.90
CA TRP A 502 -3.08 -7.36 19.06
C TRP A 502 -2.57 -7.99 17.76
N GLY A 503 -1.43 -7.54 17.26
CA GLY A 503 -0.87 -7.97 15.99
C GLY A 503 -0.46 -9.44 15.94
N GLY A 504 -0.18 -10.06 17.10
CA GLY A 504 0.06 -11.51 17.17
C GLY A 504 -1.16 -12.37 16.81
N ALA A 505 -2.36 -11.78 16.80
CA ALA A 505 -3.60 -12.45 16.40
C ALA A 505 -3.92 -12.32 14.89
N TRP A 506 -3.17 -11.50 14.13
CA TRP A 506 -3.39 -11.33 12.69
C TRP A 506 -3.07 -12.60 11.89
N ASN A 507 -3.65 -12.76 10.69
CA ASN A 507 -3.55 -14.00 9.92
C ASN A 507 -2.38 -14.00 8.93
N SER A 508 -2.21 -12.91 8.17
CA SER A 508 -1.23 -12.75 7.08
C SER A 508 0.18 -12.41 7.58
N SER A 509 0.28 -11.70 8.69
CA SER A 509 1.52 -11.45 9.42
C SER A 509 1.32 -11.65 10.92
N LYS A 510 2.42 -11.80 11.66
CA LYS A 510 2.39 -11.95 13.10
C LYS A 510 3.22 -10.86 13.74
N ASP A 511 2.56 -9.80 14.17
CA ASP A 511 3.21 -8.68 14.84
C ASP A 511 3.07 -8.80 16.38
N TYR A 512 3.93 -9.61 17.00
CA TYR A 512 3.76 -9.96 18.42
C TYR A 512 3.98 -8.79 19.38
N GLN A 513 4.69 -7.75 18.94
CA GLN A 513 4.96 -6.53 19.71
C GLN A 513 3.76 -5.57 19.72
N HIS A 514 2.93 -5.63 18.69
CA HIS A 514 2.06 -4.53 18.29
C HIS A 514 0.67 -4.57 18.91
N PHE A 515 0.22 -3.43 19.44
CA PHE A 515 -1.15 -3.19 19.89
C PHE A 515 -1.70 -1.90 19.31
N GLU A 516 -2.90 -1.94 18.73
CA GLU A 516 -3.53 -0.76 18.10
C GLU A 516 -5.02 -0.60 18.42
N LYS A 517 -5.54 0.60 18.16
CA LYS A 517 -6.98 0.95 18.23
C LYS A 517 -7.45 1.69 17.00
#